data_AF-A0A1Y3ED89-F1
#
_entry.id   AF-A0A1Y3ED89-F1
#
_cell.length_a   1.000
_cell.length_b   1.000
_cell.length_c   1.000
_cell.angle_alpha   90.00
_cell.angle_beta   90.00
_cell.angle_gamma   90.00
#
_symmetry.space_group_name_H-M   'P 1'
#
loop_
_entity.id
_entity.type
_entity.pdbx_description
1 polymer ?
#
loop_
_entity_poly.entity_id
_entity_poly.type
_entity_poly.pdbx_seq_one_letter_code
_entity_poly.pdbx_strand_id
1 'polypeptide(L)'
;FVDADSFPVNFHRCVEEFVDPDYQIIHYERFFSGEVAAGSYLVRNTDQSRDYLLDWAEQSFVLNQIHIHNMDNGVLQLHVLRAVGVAHDRLAVCWDKFRNASSLVGYFAFVGCTKKSLREHRPTAATTAGHSRRSVKVLAPLGGWLRDVWLTGGRWTDRDFVLHDLKRQNAFLKRFVSEPSCPSSVDTSGWLW
;
A
#
# COMPACT_ATOMS: atom_id res chain seq x y z
N PHE A 1 6.80 4.69 -4.71
CA PHE A 1 7.47 3.42 -4.39
C PHE A 1 6.61 2.28 -4.91
N VAL A 2 7.22 1.23 -5.45
CA VAL A 2 6.57 0.01 -5.92
C VAL A 2 7.57 -1.14 -5.70
N ASP A 3 7.12 -2.24 -5.09
CA ASP A 3 7.95 -3.42 -4.85
C ASP A 3 8.40 -4.11 -6.14
N ALA A 4 9.54 -4.79 -6.08
CA ALA A 4 10.15 -5.45 -7.23
C ALA A 4 9.34 -6.63 -7.79
N ASP A 5 8.37 -7.17 -7.05
CA ASP A 5 7.45 -8.23 -7.48
C ASP A 5 6.11 -7.67 -7.97
N SER A 6 6.10 -6.40 -8.40
CA SER A 6 4.96 -5.72 -9.01
C SER A 6 5.21 -5.37 -10.48
N PHE A 7 4.19 -5.49 -11.32
CA PHE A 7 4.28 -5.24 -12.76
C PHE A 7 3.06 -4.44 -13.26
N PRO A 8 3.27 -3.31 -13.96
CA PRO A 8 2.20 -2.63 -14.69
C PRO A 8 1.63 -3.52 -15.80
N VAL A 9 0.33 -3.77 -15.78
CA VAL A 9 -0.35 -4.61 -16.79
C VAL A 9 -1.18 -3.81 -17.79
N ASN A 10 -1.49 -2.56 -17.47
CA ASN A 10 -2.30 -1.71 -18.34
C ASN A 10 -1.59 -0.39 -18.64
N PHE A 11 -1.03 -0.31 -19.84
CA PHE A 11 -0.32 0.85 -20.35
C PHE A 11 -1.25 1.92 -20.94
N HIS A 12 -2.57 1.71 -20.93
CA HIS A 12 -3.56 2.70 -21.33
C HIS A 12 -4.04 3.58 -20.16
N ARG A 13 -3.61 3.27 -18.93
CA ARG A 13 -3.90 4.05 -17.72
C ARG A 13 -2.69 4.84 -17.27
N CYS A 14 -2.96 5.93 -16.59
CA CYS A 14 -1.97 6.90 -16.14
C CYS A 14 -1.84 6.86 -14.61
N VAL A 15 -0.63 7.04 -14.09
CA VAL A 15 -0.39 7.12 -12.63
C VAL A 15 -1.17 8.28 -12.01
N GLU A 16 -1.34 9.36 -12.78
CA GLU A 16 -2.05 10.59 -12.44
C GLU A 16 -3.49 10.34 -12.01
N GLU A 17 -4.14 9.27 -12.47
CA GLU A 17 -5.49 8.88 -12.04
C GLU A 17 -5.57 8.56 -10.54
N PHE A 18 -4.44 8.22 -9.92
CA PHE A 18 -4.32 7.86 -8.51
C PHE A 18 -3.69 8.97 -7.66
N VAL A 19 -3.21 10.03 -8.30
CA VAL A 19 -2.66 11.21 -7.62
C VAL A 19 -3.81 12.08 -7.14
N ASP A 20 -3.78 12.45 -5.87
CA ASP A 20 -4.67 13.43 -5.28
C ASP A 20 -3.85 14.63 -4.78
N PRO A 21 -3.98 15.81 -5.42
CA PRO A 21 -3.15 16.95 -5.09
C PRO A 21 -3.39 17.51 -3.68
N ASP A 22 -4.51 17.18 -3.04
CA ASP A 22 -4.83 17.61 -1.69
C ASP A 22 -4.11 16.80 -0.61
N TYR A 23 -3.42 15.73 -0.99
CA TYR A 23 -2.71 14.83 -0.09
C TYR A 23 -1.20 14.81 -0.37
N GLN A 24 -0.43 14.53 0.69
CA GLN A 24 1.03 14.44 0.60
C GLN A 24 1.52 13.00 0.40
N ILE A 25 0.79 12.05 0.98
CA ILE A 25 1.07 10.62 0.91
C ILE A 25 -0.20 9.90 0.51
N ILE A 26 -0.09 8.95 -0.41
CA ILE A 26 -1.20 8.11 -0.86
C ILE A 26 -0.75 6.66 -0.76
N HIS A 27 -1.37 5.95 0.17
CA HIS A 27 -1.31 4.50 0.28
C HIS A 27 -2.56 3.87 -0.34
N TYR A 28 -2.65 2.55 -0.32
CA TYR A 28 -3.84 1.81 -0.76
C TYR A 28 -4.20 0.70 0.23
N GLU A 29 -5.49 0.37 0.30
CA GLU A 29 -5.99 -0.79 1.03
C GLU A 29 -5.77 -2.06 0.18
N ARG A 30 -5.03 -3.04 0.73
CA ARG A 30 -4.82 -4.35 0.14
C ARG A 30 -6.15 -5.12 0.16
N PHE A 31 -6.59 -5.63 -0.99
CA PHE A 31 -7.93 -6.20 -1.14
C PHE A 31 -8.21 -7.41 -0.23
N PHE A 32 -7.29 -8.37 -0.14
CA PHE A 32 -7.53 -9.63 0.59
C PHE A 32 -7.33 -9.48 2.11
N SER A 33 -6.41 -8.62 2.57
CA SER A 33 -6.09 -8.46 4.00
C SER A 33 -6.76 -7.27 4.66
N GLY A 34 -7.16 -6.25 3.89
CA GLY A 34 -7.65 -4.98 4.41
C GLY A 34 -6.57 -4.13 5.10
N GLU A 35 -5.29 -4.51 4.97
CA GLU A 35 -4.16 -3.71 5.43
C GLU A 35 -3.98 -2.46 4.55
N VAL A 36 -3.49 -1.37 5.11
CA VAL A 36 -2.77 -0.37 4.32
C VAL A 36 -1.47 -1.00 3.83
N ALA A 37 -1.20 -0.96 2.54
CA ALA A 37 -0.06 -1.67 1.97
C ALA A 37 1.20 -0.81 1.83
N ALA A 38 2.34 -1.36 2.27
CA ALA A 38 3.68 -0.77 2.16
C ALA A 38 4.34 -1.02 0.80
N GLY A 39 3.95 -2.10 0.10
CA GLY A 39 4.57 -2.50 -1.17
C GLY A 39 4.31 -1.57 -2.36
N SER A 40 3.50 -0.52 -2.18
CA SER A 40 3.39 0.58 -3.14
C SER A 40 2.74 1.81 -2.52
N TYR A 41 3.27 2.99 -2.82
CA TYR A 41 2.72 4.27 -2.36
C TYR A 41 3.22 5.45 -3.19
N LEU A 42 2.43 6.52 -3.23
CA LEU A 42 2.79 7.80 -3.84
C LEU A 42 3.12 8.82 -2.75
N VAL A 43 4.23 9.52 -2.91
CA VAL A 43 4.68 10.53 -1.94
C VAL A 43 5.07 11.79 -2.68
N ARG A 44 4.52 12.93 -2.27
CA ARG A 44 4.95 14.23 -2.75
C ARG A 44 6.30 14.59 -2.12
N ASN A 45 7.17 15.23 -2.88
CA ASN A 45 8.45 15.70 -2.36
C ASN A 45 8.27 16.98 -1.51
N THR A 46 7.97 16.81 -0.22
CA THR A 46 7.82 17.91 0.76
C THR A 46 8.54 17.55 2.07
N ASP A 47 8.84 18.55 2.91
CA ASP A 47 9.44 18.29 4.23
C ASP A 47 8.52 17.42 5.09
N GLN A 48 7.22 17.72 5.12
CA GLN A 48 6.21 16.91 5.81
C GLN A 48 6.21 15.43 5.35
N SER A 49 6.39 15.19 4.06
CA SER A 49 6.46 13.83 3.51
C SER A 49 7.75 13.10 3.89
N ARG A 50 8.87 13.82 4.00
CA ARG A 50 10.14 13.24 4.45
C ARG A 50 10.08 12.89 5.92
N ASP A 51 9.53 13.77 6.74
CA ASP A 51 9.32 13.53 8.18
C ASP A 51 8.43 12.30 8.39
N TYR A 52 7.33 12.18 7.63
CA TYR A 52 6.49 10.97 7.66
C TYR A 52 7.27 9.68 7.37
N LEU A 53 8.11 9.69 6.33
CA LEU A 53 8.90 8.50 5.97
C LEU A 53 9.98 8.18 7.01
N LEU A 54 10.62 9.18 7.60
CA LEU A 54 11.61 9.02 8.68
C LEU A 54 10.94 8.47 9.95
N ASP A 55 9.82 9.05 10.36
CA ASP A 55 9.02 8.59 11.50
C ASP A 55 8.57 7.14 11.33
N TRP A 56 8.19 6.74 10.10
CA TRP A 56 7.85 5.35 9.79
C TRP A 56 9.05 4.42 9.93
N ALA A 57 10.21 4.81 9.37
CA ALA A 57 11.44 4.02 9.45
C ALA A 57 11.91 3.82 10.91
N GLU A 58 11.74 4.83 11.76
CA GLU A 58 12.06 4.75 13.19
C GLU A 58 11.16 3.74 13.95
N GLN A 59 9.99 3.37 13.43
CA GLN A 59 9.17 2.34 14.08
C GLN A 59 9.78 0.93 13.97
N SER A 60 10.82 0.73 13.15
CA SER A 60 11.49 -0.57 12.99
C SER A 60 12.04 -1.14 14.30
N PHE A 61 12.45 -0.28 15.25
CA PHE A 61 12.97 -0.73 16.56
C PHE A 61 11.94 -1.46 17.42
N VAL A 62 10.65 -1.19 17.19
CA VAL A 62 9.54 -1.77 17.94
C VAL A 62 9.31 -3.25 17.55
N LEU A 63 9.71 -3.63 16.33
CA LEU A 63 9.46 -4.97 15.78
C LEU A 63 10.13 -6.09 16.58
N ASN A 64 11.26 -5.81 17.23
CA ASN A 64 11.97 -6.80 18.07
C ASN A 64 11.15 -7.28 19.27
N GLN A 65 10.07 -6.60 19.61
CA GLN A 65 9.20 -6.91 20.75
C GLN A 65 7.92 -7.64 20.35
N ILE A 66 7.69 -7.86 19.04
CA ILE A 66 6.44 -8.39 18.50
C ILE A 66 6.73 -9.70 17.78
N HIS A 67 5.90 -10.73 18.00
CA HIS A 67 6.10 -12.03 17.38
C HIS A 67 5.64 -12.07 15.92
N ILE A 68 4.42 -11.62 15.64
CA ILE A 68 3.84 -11.57 14.28
C ILE A 68 3.61 -10.11 13.89
N HIS A 69 4.47 -9.57 13.01
CA HIS A 69 4.49 -8.13 12.77
C HIS A 69 4.51 -7.68 11.30
N ASN A 70 4.69 -8.58 10.32
CA ASN A 70 4.70 -8.22 8.89
C ASN A 70 5.63 -7.02 8.56
N MET A 71 6.79 -6.96 9.21
CA MET A 71 7.85 -5.94 8.99
C MET A 71 7.32 -4.49 9.00
N ASP A 72 7.73 -3.70 8.02
CA ASP A 72 7.34 -2.31 7.78
C ASP A 72 5.82 -2.15 7.57
N ASN A 73 5.17 -3.12 6.91
CA ASN A 73 3.73 -3.10 6.66
C ASN A 73 2.88 -3.17 7.95
N GLY A 74 3.33 -3.90 8.98
CA GLY A 74 2.57 -3.98 10.23
C GLY A 74 2.62 -2.69 11.04
N VAL A 75 3.79 -2.07 11.18
CA VAL A 75 3.91 -0.77 11.86
C VAL A 75 3.24 0.37 11.08
N LEU A 76 3.17 0.25 9.74
CA LEU A 76 2.48 1.21 8.87
C LEU A 76 1.02 1.44 9.29
N GLN A 77 0.31 0.41 9.75
CA GLN A 77 -1.11 0.53 10.10
C GLN A 77 -1.33 1.58 11.20
N LEU A 78 -0.53 1.57 12.26
CA LEU A 78 -0.60 2.56 13.34
C LEU A 78 -0.01 3.90 12.93
N HIS A 79 1.03 3.89 12.11
CA HIS A 79 1.67 5.10 11.61
C HIS A 79 0.70 5.94 10.77
N VAL A 80 -0.10 5.31 9.89
CA VAL A 80 -1.18 5.99 9.16
C VAL A 80 -2.23 6.58 10.09
N LEU A 81 -2.67 5.83 11.11
CA LEU A 81 -3.64 6.37 12.07
C LEU A 81 -3.12 7.61 12.81
N ARG A 82 -1.85 7.59 13.22
CA ARG A 82 -1.20 8.75 13.84
C ARG A 82 -1.15 9.93 12.87
N ALA A 83 -0.74 9.70 11.63
CA ALA A 83 -0.61 10.73 10.61
C ALA A 83 -1.94 11.39 10.22
N VAL A 84 -3.06 10.65 10.25
CA VAL A 84 -4.39 11.22 10.01
C VAL A 84 -5.01 11.85 11.27
N GLY A 85 -4.36 11.77 12.43
CA GLY A 85 -4.83 12.38 13.68
C GLY A 85 -5.88 11.55 14.42
N VAL A 86 -5.83 10.22 14.34
CA VAL A 86 -6.63 9.36 15.23
C VAL A 86 -6.16 9.54 16.68
N ALA A 87 -7.13 9.69 17.59
CA ALA A 87 -6.88 9.93 19.01
C ALA A 87 -6.01 8.84 19.66
N HIS A 88 -5.19 9.26 20.63
CA HIS A 88 -4.20 8.40 21.29
C HIS A 88 -4.81 7.20 22.00
N ASP A 89 -6.00 7.32 22.58
CA ASP A 89 -6.73 6.23 23.22
C ASP A 89 -7.08 5.11 22.22
N ARG A 90 -7.55 5.47 21.02
CA ARG A 90 -7.82 4.52 19.94
C ARG A 90 -6.54 3.87 19.42
N LEU A 91 -5.46 4.65 19.29
CA LEU A 91 -4.14 4.13 18.92
C LEU A 91 -3.67 3.09 19.93
N ALA A 92 -3.79 3.36 21.23
CA ALA A 92 -3.38 2.46 22.30
C ALA A 92 -4.13 1.12 22.25
N VAL A 93 -5.44 1.14 21.98
CA VAL A 93 -6.24 -0.10 21.84
C VAL A 93 -5.75 -0.97 20.68
N CYS A 94 -5.43 -0.38 19.52
CA CYS A 94 -4.90 -1.15 18.40
C CYS A 94 -3.45 -1.59 18.63
N TRP A 95 -2.63 -0.75 19.27
CA TRP A 95 -1.27 -1.09 19.70
C TRP A 95 -1.25 -2.30 20.64
N ASP A 96 -2.17 -2.36 21.61
CA ASP A 96 -2.30 -3.51 22.51
C ASP A 96 -2.59 -4.81 21.76
N LYS A 97 -3.37 -4.76 20.68
CA LYS A 97 -3.59 -5.94 19.83
C LYS A 97 -2.33 -6.32 19.06
N PHE A 98 -1.60 -5.33 18.56
CA PHE A 98 -0.40 -5.56 17.77
C PHE A 98 0.71 -6.20 18.60
N ARG A 99 1.04 -5.63 19.77
CA ARG A 99 2.10 -6.14 20.65
C ARG A 99 1.82 -7.55 21.17
N ASN A 100 0.55 -7.92 21.32
CA ASN A 100 0.13 -9.22 21.83
C ASN A 100 -0.20 -10.22 20.70
N ALA A 101 0.04 -9.86 19.43
CA ALA A 101 -0.23 -10.75 18.30
C ALA A 101 0.78 -11.92 18.27
N SER A 102 0.31 -13.11 18.64
CA SER A 102 1.07 -14.37 18.61
C SER A 102 0.63 -15.32 17.49
N SER A 103 -0.33 -14.90 16.66
CA SER A 103 -0.84 -15.68 15.53
C SER A 103 -1.31 -14.75 14.41
N LEU A 104 -1.51 -15.30 13.21
CA LEU A 104 -2.13 -14.56 12.10
C LEU A 104 -3.52 -14.03 12.47
N VAL A 105 -4.31 -14.78 13.24
CA VAL A 105 -5.62 -14.32 13.71
C VAL A 105 -5.47 -13.09 14.62
N GLY A 106 -4.51 -13.10 15.53
CA GLY A 106 -4.20 -11.94 16.39
C GLY A 106 -3.74 -10.73 15.57
N TYR A 107 -2.89 -10.95 14.57
CA TYR A 107 -2.44 -9.91 13.65
C TYR A 107 -3.61 -9.32 12.84
N PHE A 108 -4.52 -10.14 12.31
CA PHE A 108 -5.70 -9.64 11.60
C PHE A 108 -6.71 -8.96 12.53
N ALA A 109 -6.77 -9.33 13.81
CA ALA A 109 -7.54 -8.57 14.80
C ALA A 109 -6.96 -7.16 15.01
N PHE A 110 -5.64 -7.01 14.95
CA PHE A 110 -4.96 -5.71 14.91
C PHE A 110 -5.27 -4.92 13.63
N VAL A 111 -5.15 -5.54 12.45
CA VAL A 111 -5.51 -4.91 11.17
C VAL A 111 -6.98 -4.46 11.17
N GLY A 112 -7.89 -5.31 11.65
CA GLY A 112 -9.31 -4.96 11.78
C GLY A 112 -9.56 -3.78 12.73
N CYS A 113 -8.82 -3.70 13.84
CA CYS A 113 -8.86 -2.56 14.75
C CYS A 113 -8.47 -1.26 14.04
N THR A 114 -7.32 -1.25 13.36
CA THR A 114 -6.82 -0.05 12.71
C THR A 114 -7.73 0.40 11.57
N LYS A 115 -8.21 -0.54 10.75
CA LYS A 115 -9.20 -0.28 9.70
C LYS A 115 -10.48 0.33 10.25
N LYS A 116 -11.01 -0.19 11.35
CA LYS A 116 -12.19 0.38 12.02
C LYS A 116 -11.91 1.81 12.50
N SER A 117 -10.79 2.03 13.19
CA SER A 117 -10.40 3.34 13.68
C SER A 117 -10.23 4.37 12.56
N LEU A 118 -9.66 3.97 11.42
CA LEU A 118 -9.53 4.82 10.23
C LEU A 118 -10.89 5.19 9.63
N ARG A 119 -11.82 4.22 9.50
CA ARG A 119 -13.16 4.44 8.94
C ARG A 119 -14.06 5.29 9.83
N GLU A 120 -13.93 5.14 11.14
CA GLU A 120 -14.70 5.91 12.12
C GLU A 120 -14.07 7.27 12.43
N HIS A 121 -12.83 7.51 11.97
CA HIS A 121 -12.19 8.80 12.15
C HIS A 121 -12.89 9.86 11.29
N ARG A 122 -13.34 10.92 11.95
CA ARG A 122 -13.84 12.12 11.30
C ARG A 122 -12.84 13.24 11.54
N PRO A 123 -12.15 13.74 10.51
CA PRO A 123 -11.27 14.89 10.65
C PRO A 123 -12.07 16.06 11.24
N THR A 124 -11.55 16.67 12.30
CA THR A 124 -12.12 17.86 12.90
C THR A 124 -11.56 19.12 12.26
N ALA A 125 -12.28 20.24 12.38
CA ALA A 125 -11.79 21.55 11.91
C ALA A 125 -10.41 21.92 12.52
N ALA A 126 -10.16 21.53 13.77
CA ALA A 126 -8.88 21.74 14.46
C ALA A 126 -7.72 20.91 13.85
N THR A 127 -7.98 19.65 13.44
CA THR A 127 -6.98 18.82 12.74
C THR A 127 -6.66 19.33 11.33
N THR A 128 -7.57 20.09 10.72
CA THR A 128 -7.40 20.68 9.38
C THR A 128 -6.87 22.13 9.40
N ALA A 129 -7.00 22.86 10.51
CA ALA A 129 -6.76 24.30 10.59
C ALA A 129 -5.28 24.75 10.52
N GLY A 130 -4.33 23.81 10.52
CA GLY A 130 -2.89 24.10 10.38
C GLY A 130 -2.21 23.40 9.21
N HIS A 131 -2.95 22.57 8.46
CA HIS A 131 -2.41 21.78 7.36
C HIS A 131 -2.98 22.32 6.05
N SER A 132 -2.18 23.04 5.26
CA SER A 132 -2.66 23.55 3.96
C SER A 132 -3.06 22.42 2.98
N ARG A 133 -2.73 21.16 3.31
CA ARG A 133 -3.06 19.91 2.61
C ARG A 133 -3.20 18.76 3.61
N ARG A 134 -4.09 17.80 3.35
CA ARG A 134 -4.24 16.59 4.19
C ARG A 134 -2.97 15.74 4.12
N SER A 135 -2.57 15.09 5.22
CA SER A 135 -1.32 14.33 5.28
C SER A 135 -1.36 13.05 4.43
N VAL A 136 -2.30 12.14 4.73
CA VAL A 136 -2.34 10.79 4.17
C VAL A 136 -3.72 10.45 3.60
N LYS A 137 -3.75 9.89 2.39
CA LYS A 137 -4.91 9.22 1.78
C LYS A 137 -4.67 7.72 1.73
N VAL A 138 -5.72 6.93 1.93
CA VAL A 138 -5.71 5.50 1.63
C VAL A 138 -6.74 5.24 0.54
N LEU A 139 -6.29 4.78 -0.63
CA LEU A 139 -7.16 4.40 -1.72
C LEU A 139 -7.98 3.16 -1.33
N ALA A 140 -9.28 3.19 -1.64
CA ALA A 140 -10.15 2.04 -1.46
C ALA A 140 -9.66 0.86 -2.32
N PRO A 141 -9.89 -0.39 -1.88
CA PRO A 141 -9.51 -1.54 -2.68
C PRO A 141 -10.38 -1.59 -3.95
N LEU A 142 -9.92 -2.33 -4.98
CA LEU A 142 -10.57 -2.45 -6.29
C LEU A 142 -10.65 -1.14 -7.11
N GLY A 143 -9.95 -0.08 -6.72
CA GLY A 143 -9.79 1.15 -7.52
C GLY A 143 -8.83 1.00 -8.70
N GLY A 144 -8.19 -0.17 -8.84
CA GLY A 144 -7.31 -0.49 -9.97
C GLY A 144 -5.85 -0.12 -9.80
N TRP A 145 -5.43 0.53 -8.70
CA TRP A 145 -4.02 0.90 -8.46
C TRP A 145 -3.11 -0.33 -8.47
N LEU A 146 -3.29 -1.20 -7.48
CA LEU A 146 -2.49 -2.40 -7.30
C LEU A 146 -3.29 -3.48 -6.57
N ARG A 147 -3.20 -4.72 -7.04
CA ARG A 147 -3.73 -5.90 -6.33
C ARG A 147 -2.86 -7.13 -6.52
N ASP A 148 -2.99 -8.10 -5.63
CA ASP A 148 -2.32 -9.39 -5.78
C ASP A 148 -2.85 -10.18 -6.98
N VAL A 149 -1.92 -10.76 -7.74
CA VAL A 149 -2.20 -11.53 -8.96
C VAL A 149 -2.89 -12.88 -8.68
N TRP A 150 -2.61 -13.50 -7.52
CA TRP A 150 -3.14 -14.82 -7.18
C TRP A 150 -4.66 -14.81 -6.96
N LEU A 151 -5.24 -13.66 -6.62
CA LEU A 151 -6.68 -13.48 -6.40
C LEU A 151 -7.54 -13.83 -7.61
N THR A 152 -6.99 -13.71 -8.81
CA THR A 152 -7.70 -13.94 -10.09
C THR A 152 -7.00 -14.99 -10.96
N GLY A 153 -6.03 -15.72 -10.40
CA GLY A 153 -5.22 -16.67 -11.15
C GLY A 153 -4.50 -16.05 -12.35
N GLY A 154 -4.03 -14.80 -12.23
CA GLY A 154 -3.35 -14.09 -13.31
C GLY A 154 -4.25 -13.34 -14.29
N ARG A 155 -5.58 -13.46 -14.18
CA ARG A 155 -6.50 -12.69 -15.06
C ARG A 155 -6.53 -11.23 -14.63
N TRP A 156 -6.60 -10.31 -15.58
CA TRP A 156 -6.74 -8.88 -15.34
C TRP A 156 -7.71 -8.25 -16.34
N THR A 157 -8.14 -7.03 -16.05
CA THR A 157 -9.10 -6.25 -16.83
C THR A 157 -8.56 -4.86 -17.10
N ASP A 158 -9.20 -4.09 -17.98
CA ASP A 158 -8.82 -2.70 -18.27
C ASP A 158 -8.91 -1.76 -17.06
N ARG A 159 -9.45 -2.22 -15.92
CA ARG A 159 -9.39 -1.47 -14.65
C ARG A 159 -8.10 -1.70 -13.87
N ASP A 160 -7.40 -2.81 -14.08
CA ASP A 160 -6.17 -3.13 -13.35
C ASP A 160 -5.01 -2.30 -13.90
N PHE A 161 -4.24 -1.64 -13.03
CA PHE A 161 -3.05 -0.89 -13.42
C PHE A 161 -1.78 -1.68 -13.10
N VAL A 162 -1.59 -2.10 -11.85
CA VAL A 162 -0.44 -2.90 -11.40
C VAL A 162 -0.90 -4.21 -10.77
N LEU A 163 -0.21 -5.31 -11.08
CA LEU A 163 -0.34 -6.58 -10.37
C LEU A 163 0.88 -6.82 -9.47
N HIS A 164 0.64 -7.31 -8.26
CA HIS A 164 1.66 -7.62 -7.24
C HIS A 164 1.75 -9.13 -6.99
N ASP A 165 2.81 -9.56 -6.32
CA ASP A 165 3.15 -10.95 -5.96
C ASP A 165 3.56 -11.79 -7.17
N LEU A 166 4.23 -11.13 -8.13
CA LEU A 166 4.86 -11.72 -9.30
C LEU A 166 6.26 -12.24 -8.95
N LYS A 167 6.32 -13.19 -8.02
CA LYS A 167 7.57 -13.84 -7.64
C LYS A 167 7.99 -14.87 -8.68
N ARG A 168 9.27 -15.28 -8.70
CA ARG A 168 9.78 -16.30 -9.65
C ARG A 168 8.97 -17.60 -9.69
N GLN A 169 8.31 -17.98 -8.60
CA GLN A 169 7.49 -19.18 -8.56
C GLN A 169 6.09 -18.98 -9.17
N ASN A 170 5.68 -17.75 -9.43
CA ASN A 170 4.35 -17.40 -9.90
C ASN A 170 4.10 -17.98 -11.30
N ALA A 171 3.08 -18.82 -11.42
CA ALA A 171 2.73 -19.49 -12.67
C ALA A 171 2.31 -18.52 -13.78
N PHE A 172 1.65 -17.41 -13.43
CA PHE A 172 1.34 -16.36 -14.39
C PHE A 172 2.61 -15.67 -14.89
N LEU A 173 3.54 -15.29 -14.00
CA LEU A 173 4.80 -14.69 -14.45
C LEU A 173 5.57 -15.64 -15.36
N LYS A 174 5.69 -16.92 -14.96
CA LYS A 174 6.32 -17.96 -15.78
C LYS A 174 5.66 -18.06 -17.14
N ARG A 175 4.32 -18.14 -17.20
CA ARG A 175 3.57 -18.17 -18.45
C ARG A 175 3.84 -16.93 -19.29
N PHE A 176 3.75 -15.73 -18.71
CA PHE A 176 3.94 -14.45 -19.40
C PHE A 176 5.34 -14.32 -20.01
N VAL A 177 6.39 -14.68 -19.27
CA VAL A 177 7.78 -14.64 -19.78
C VAL A 177 8.11 -15.82 -20.70
N SER A 178 7.40 -16.94 -20.60
CA SER A 178 7.59 -18.11 -21.46
C SER A 178 6.71 -18.13 -22.71
N GLU A 179 5.69 -17.26 -22.78
CA GLU A 179 4.82 -17.17 -23.94
C GLU A 179 5.68 -16.65 -25.11
N PRO A 180 5.87 -17.40 -26.22
CA PRO A 180 6.78 -17.03 -27.30
C PRO A 180 6.25 -15.87 -28.18
N SER A 181 5.38 -15.02 -27.64
CA SER A 181 4.51 -14.13 -28.42
C SER A 181 5.16 -12.82 -28.87
N CYS A 182 6.47 -12.66 -28.73
CA CYS A 182 7.20 -11.67 -29.54
C CYS A 182 7.66 -12.36 -30.82
N PRO A 183 7.03 -12.12 -31.99
CA PRO A 183 7.60 -12.58 -33.24
C PRO A 183 9.01 -12.01 -33.36
N SER A 184 10.00 -12.89 -33.51
CA SER A 184 11.40 -12.54 -33.75
C SER A 184 11.64 -11.81 -35.08
N SER A 185 10.58 -11.50 -35.83
CA SER A 185 10.59 -10.92 -37.16
C SER A 185 10.01 -9.50 -37.25
N VAL A 186 9.73 -8.83 -36.13
CA VAL A 186 9.33 -7.42 -36.18
C VAL A 186 10.58 -6.57 -36.31
N ASP A 187 10.72 -5.87 -37.42
CA ASP A 187 11.79 -4.89 -37.64
C ASP A 187 11.67 -3.78 -36.58
N THR A 188 12.63 -3.74 -35.67
CA THR A 188 12.71 -2.76 -34.60
C THR A 188 13.60 -1.57 -34.97
N SER A 189 14.09 -1.50 -36.21
CA SER A 189 14.86 -0.35 -36.67
C SER A 189 14.01 0.93 -36.58
N GLY A 190 14.55 1.95 -35.93
CA GLY A 190 13.87 3.23 -35.70
C GLY A 190 13.19 3.39 -34.34
N TRP A 191 13.12 2.33 -33.51
CA TRP A 191 12.72 2.46 -32.11
C TRP A 191 13.95 2.67 -31.23
N LEU A 192 13.99 3.79 -30.51
CA LEU A 192 14.97 4.04 -29.45
C LEU A 192 14.33 3.66 -28.12
N TRP A 193 14.88 2.64 -27.47
CA TRP A 193 14.67 2.34 -26.06
C TRP A 193 15.88 2.77 -25.24
#